data_AF-A0A522DFA7-F1
#
_entry.id   AF-A0A522DFA7-F1
#
_cell.length_a   1.000
_cell.length_b   1.000
_cell.length_c   1.000
_cell.angle_alpha   90.00
_cell.angle_beta   90.00
_cell.angle_gamma   90.00
#
_symmetry.space_group_name_H-M   'P 1'
#
loop_
_entity.id
_entity.type
_entity.pdbx_description
1 polymer ?
#
loop_
_entity_poly.entity_id
_entity_poly.type
_entity_poly.pdbx_seq_one_letter_code
_entity_poly.pdbx_strand_id
1 'polypeptide(L)'
;MRKALDPTAQRDLFGAGATPPDPEPSRGAPPATSSFSGSTIDPTLDEVRLSEQLGAVVAIMRDGEWRTLAELAELVSAPEASVSARLRDLRKPRFGAWTVERRRVPEGNGLHQYRAVKPTT
;
A
#
# COMPACT_ATOMS: atom_id res chain seq x y z
N MET A 1 -11.23 -57.44 -39.57
CA MET A 1 -10.04 -57.26 -38.71
C MET A 1 -10.29 -56.08 -37.76
N ARG A 2 -9.70 -56.10 -36.57
CA ARG A 2 -10.18 -55.48 -35.32
C ARG A 2 -9.81 -53.99 -35.13
N LYS A 3 -10.64 -53.30 -34.32
CA LYS A 3 -10.49 -52.03 -33.55
C LYS A 3 -11.47 -50.94 -34.05
N ALA A 4 -12.52 -50.57 -33.33
CA ALA A 4 -12.62 -50.05 -31.95
C ALA A 4 -11.70 -48.86 -31.71
N LEU A 5 -12.26 -47.65 -31.78
CA LEU A 5 -11.86 -46.55 -30.90
C LEU A 5 -13.08 -45.72 -30.52
N ASP A 6 -13.18 -45.51 -29.21
CA ASP A 6 -14.18 -44.81 -28.44
C ASP A 6 -14.00 -43.26 -28.57
N PRO A 7 -15.07 -42.47 -28.41
CA PRO A 7 -15.03 -41.00 -28.48
C PRO A 7 -14.95 -40.35 -27.08
N THR A 8 -13.90 -39.59 -26.75
CA THR A 8 -13.90 -38.71 -25.55
C THR A 8 -12.73 -37.71 -25.51
N ALA A 9 -13.05 -36.51 -24.99
CA ALA A 9 -12.21 -35.52 -24.29
C ALA A 9 -11.35 -34.50 -25.07
N GLN A 10 -11.97 -33.34 -25.24
CA GLN A 10 -11.50 -32.00 -24.85
C GLN A 10 -10.23 -31.87 -23.97
N ARG A 11 -9.44 -30.82 -24.29
CA ARG A 11 -8.53 -29.97 -23.45
C ARG A 11 -7.01 -30.17 -23.60
N ASP A 12 -6.35 -29.00 -23.53
CA ASP A 12 -4.91 -28.70 -23.39
C ASP A 12 -4.09 -28.89 -24.68
N LEU A 13 -3.27 -27.93 -25.15
CA LEU A 13 -2.14 -27.30 -24.46
C LEU A 13 -1.83 -25.93 -25.08
N PHE A 14 -1.90 -24.87 -24.28
CA PHE A 14 -1.30 -23.57 -24.61
C PHE A 14 0.21 -23.74 -24.76
N GLY A 15 0.72 -23.37 -25.93
CA GLY A 15 2.15 -23.30 -26.21
C GLY A 15 2.84 -22.28 -25.30
N ALA A 16 3.92 -22.72 -24.67
CA ALA A 16 4.82 -21.93 -23.87
C ALA A 16 5.50 -20.84 -24.73
N GLY A 17 4.94 -19.63 -24.69
CA GLY A 17 5.68 -18.40 -24.98
C GLY A 17 6.35 -17.94 -23.68
N ALA A 18 7.56 -18.42 -23.41
CA ALA A 18 8.37 -17.94 -22.31
C ALA A 18 8.75 -16.48 -22.58
N THR A 19 8.03 -15.53 -21.97
CA THR A 19 8.48 -14.16 -21.83
C THR A 19 9.81 -14.18 -21.07
N PRO A 20 10.87 -13.49 -21.54
CA PRO A 20 12.09 -13.37 -20.75
C PRO A 20 11.73 -12.71 -19.41
N PRO A 21 12.28 -13.20 -18.28
CA PRO A 21 12.15 -12.47 -17.02
C PRO A 21 12.84 -11.11 -17.19
N ASP A 22 12.13 -10.04 -16.84
CA ASP A 22 12.71 -8.70 -16.69
C ASP A 22 14.05 -8.76 -15.93
N PRO A 23 15.04 -7.91 -16.26
CA PRO A 23 16.30 -7.90 -15.55
C PRO A 23 16.06 -7.61 -14.07
N GLU A 24 16.39 -8.57 -13.20
CA GLU A 24 16.47 -8.36 -11.76
C GLU A 24 17.30 -7.09 -11.48
N PRO A 25 16.81 -6.12 -10.69
CA PRO A 25 17.66 -5.03 -10.24
C PRO A 25 18.78 -5.61 -9.38
N SER A 26 20.00 -5.44 -9.89
CA SER A 26 21.24 -5.89 -9.28
C SER A 26 21.33 -5.47 -7.81
N ARG A 27 21.51 -6.47 -6.94
CA ARG A 27 21.86 -6.29 -5.51
C ARG A 27 23.22 -5.61 -5.43
N GLY A 28 23.28 -4.36 -4.99
CA GLY A 28 24.56 -3.67 -4.92
C GLY A 28 24.55 -2.23 -4.40
N ALA A 29 23.82 -1.93 -3.33
CA ALA A 29 24.09 -0.77 -2.48
C ALA A 29 23.45 -1.01 -1.09
N PRO A 30 24.13 -0.70 0.03
CA PRO A 30 23.44 -0.65 1.32
C PRO A 30 22.33 0.40 1.22
N PRO A 31 21.11 0.15 1.71
CA PRO A 31 20.06 1.15 1.63
C PRO A 31 20.51 2.35 2.45
N ALA A 32 20.77 3.46 1.74
CA ALA A 32 20.73 4.78 2.36
C ALA A 32 19.43 4.84 3.17
N THR A 33 19.53 5.34 4.38
CA THR A 33 18.54 5.39 5.45
C THR A 33 17.29 6.18 5.06
N SER A 34 16.56 5.76 4.03
CA SER A 34 15.34 6.42 3.62
C SER A 34 14.25 6.08 4.63
N SER A 35 13.62 7.12 5.16
CA SER A 35 12.60 6.97 6.20
C SER A 35 11.33 6.27 5.70
N PHE A 36 11.22 6.10 4.38
CA PHE A 36 10.10 5.48 3.67
C PHE A 36 10.60 4.25 2.91
N SER A 37 10.03 3.07 3.22
CA SER A 37 10.45 1.80 2.63
C SER A 37 9.51 1.42 1.50
N GLY A 38 10.00 1.52 0.26
CA GLY A 38 9.36 0.98 -0.95
C GLY A 38 10.44 0.80 -2.03
N SER A 39 10.46 -0.36 -2.69
CA SER A 39 11.49 -0.74 -3.68
C SER A 39 11.49 0.10 -4.96
N THR A 40 10.54 1.02 -5.11
CA THR A 40 10.37 1.93 -6.27
C THR A 40 10.47 3.41 -5.85
N ILE A 41 10.87 3.70 -4.61
CA ILE A 41 10.98 5.07 -4.11
C ILE A 41 12.37 5.60 -4.43
N ASP A 42 12.44 6.72 -5.17
CA ASP A 42 13.69 7.46 -5.33
C ASP A 42 13.86 8.36 -4.10
N PRO A 43 14.80 8.05 -3.18
CA PRO A 43 14.95 8.78 -1.94
C PRO A 43 15.22 10.27 -2.14
N THR A 44 15.78 10.70 -3.28
CA THR A 44 16.16 12.10 -3.48
C THR A 44 14.96 12.96 -3.86
N LEU A 45 14.04 12.43 -4.66
CA LEU A 45 12.87 13.15 -5.15
C LEU A 45 11.62 12.89 -4.29
N ASP A 46 11.49 11.67 -3.76
CA ASP A 46 10.31 11.27 -3.02
C ASP A 46 10.39 11.62 -1.54
N GLU A 47 11.56 11.80 -0.93
CA GLU A 47 11.65 12.05 0.51
C GLU A 47 11.01 13.38 0.90
N VAL A 48 11.17 14.44 0.11
CA VAL A 48 10.53 15.74 0.35
C VAL A 48 9.01 15.61 0.24
N ARG A 49 8.53 15.09 -0.91
CA ARG A 49 7.10 14.90 -1.18
C ARG A 49 6.42 13.98 -0.16
N LEU A 50 7.06 12.86 0.21
CA LEU A 50 6.51 11.90 1.16
C LEU A 50 6.53 12.43 2.60
N SER A 51 7.50 13.27 2.94
CA SER A 51 7.54 13.96 4.23
C SER A 51 6.45 15.00 4.35
N GLU A 52 6.19 15.79 3.29
CA GLU A 52 5.08 16.74 3.23
C GLU A 52 3.72 16.03 3.33
N GLN A 53 3.53 14.94 2.56
CA GLN A 53 2.31 14.14 2.64
C GLN A 53 2.12 13.52 4.03
N LEU A 54 3.19 13.03 4.65
CA LEU A 54 3.11 12.51 6.02
C LEU A 54 2.75 13.63 7.00
N GLY A 55 3.37 14.80 6.88
CA GLY A 55 3.08 15.97 7.70
C GLY A 55 1.62 16.41 7.61
N ALA A 56 1.06 16.43 6.40
CA ALA A 56 -0.35 16.75 6.17
C ALA A 56 -1.28 15.70 6.82
N VAL A 57 -1.00 14.40 6.64
CA VAL A 57 -1.77 13.32 7.26
C VAL A 57 -1.71 13.43 8.80
N VAL A 58 -0.53 13.69 9.37
CA VAL A 58 -0.37 13.91 10.82
C VAL A 58 -1.18 15.12 11.28
N ALA A 59 -1.10 16.24 10.56
CA ALA A 59 -1.77 17.48 10.92
C ALA A 59 -3.29 17.36 10.94
N ILE A 60 -3.85 16.53 10.06
CA ILE A 60 -5.27 16.19 10.04
C ILE A 60 -5.58 15.20 11.18
N MET A 61 -4.90 14.06 11.22
CA MET A 61 -5.20 12.95 12.14
C MET A 61 -4.92 13.24 13.62
N ARG A 62 -4.17 14.29 13.94
CA ARG A 62 -3.94 14.72 15.34
C ARG A 62 -5.21 15.21 16.04
N ASP A 63 -6.26 15.53 15.29
CA ASP A 63 -7.57 15.89 15.83
C ASP A 63 -8.23 14.72 16.56
N GLY A 64 -7.82 13.49 16.29
CA GLY A 64 -8.43 12.29 16.85
C GLY A 64 -9.85 12.07 16.34
N GLU A 65 -10.21 12.61 15.18
CA GLU A 65 -11.50 12.35 14.54
C GLU A 65 -11.43 11.10 13.66
N TRP A 66 -12.60 10.49 13.45
CA TRP A 66 -12.74 9.35 12.55
C TRP A 66 -12.98 9.83 11.13
N ARG A 67 -12.06 9.55 10.21
CA ARG A 67 -12.20 9.91 8.80
C ARG A 67 -12.00 8.71 7.88
N THR A 68 -12.61 8.75 6.72
CA THR A 68 -12.48 7.74 5.66
C THR A 68 -11.21 7.97 4.85
N LEU A 69 -10.77 6.96 4.08
CA LEU A 69 -9.63 7.14 3.18
C LEU A 69 -9.91 8.19 2.09
N ALA A 70 -11.14 8.23 1.58
CA ALA A 70 -11.55 9.20 0.57
C ALA A 70 -11.44 10.64 1.09
N GLU A 71 -12.00 10.93 2.28
CA GLU A 71 -11.90 12.26 2.89
C GLU A 71 -10.45 12.69 3.13
N LEU A 72 -9.61 11.76 3.60
CA LEU A 72 -8.19 12.05 3.81
C LEU A 72 -7.44 12.28 2.50
N ALA A 73 -7.78 11.53 1.44
CA ALA A 73 -7.20 11.70 0.13
C ALA A 73 -7.52 13.08 -0.46
N GLU A 74 -8.76 13.54 -0.30
CA GLU A 74 -9.19 14.88 -0.70
C GLU A 74 -8.47 15.96 0.10
N LEU A 75 -8.45 15.85 1.44
CA LEU A 75 -7.81 16.84 2.32
C LEU A 75 -6.30 16.95 2.11
N VAL A 76 -5.62 15.82 1.87
CA VAL A 76 -4.17 15.76 1.63
C VAL A 76 -3.84 16.03 0.16
N SER A 77 -4.84 16.05 -0.73
CA SER A 77 -4.66 16.09 -2.18
C SER A 77 -3.69 15.00 -2.67
N ALA A 78 -3.86 13.78 -2.15
CA ALA A 78 -3.02 12.64 -2.46
C ALA A 78 -3.88 11.38 -2.66
N PRO A 79 -3.48 10.45 -3.53
CA PRO A 79 -4.25 9.23 -3.76
C PRO A 79 -4.37 8.38 -2.48
N GLU A 80 -5.50 7.70 -2.32
CA GLU A 80 -5.80 6.88 -1.13
C GLU A 80 -4.70 5.86 -0.82
N ALA A 81 -4.08 5.28 -1.85
CA ALA A 81 -2.95 4.37 -1.69
C ALA A 81 -1.78 5.03 -0.93
N SER A 82 -1.44 6.27 -1.28
CA SER A 82 -0.39 7.04 -0.60
C SER A 82 -0.77 7.36 0.84
N VAL A 83 -2.00 7.82 1.07
CA VAL A 83 -2.52 8.09 2.43
C VAL A 83 -2.49 6.83 3.28
N SER A 84 -2.92 5.68 2.74
CA SER A 84 -2.89 4.40 3.45
C SER A 84 -1.46 4.00 3.85
N ALA A 85 -0.46 4.29 3.02
CA ALA A 85 0.94 4.08 3.34
C ALA A 85 1.40 5.04 4.44
N ARG A 86 1.01 6.32 4.40
CA ARG A 86 1.34 7.31 5.44
C ARG A 86 0.75 6.90 6.80
N LEU A 87 -0.51 6.46 6.84
CA LEU A 87 -1.17 5.96 8.05
C LEU A 87 -0.42 4.75 8.67
N ARG A 88 0.15 3.87 7.85
CA ARG A 88 1.00 2.78 8.35
C ARG A 88 2.32 3.29 8.92
N ASP A 89 2.90 4.33 8.30
CA ASP A 89 4.12 4.95 8.79
C ASP A 89 3.94 5.60 10.16
N LEU A 90 2.78 6.21 10.46
CA LEU A 90 2.48 6.78 11.78
C LEU A 90 2.68 5.80 12.94
N ARG A 91 2.45 4.50 12.72
CA ARG A 91 2.63 3.45 13.73
C ARG A 91 4.09 3.18 14.07
N LYS A 92 5.03 3.60 13.22
CA LYS A 92 6.46 3.34 13.44
C LYS A 92 6.99 4.26 14.55
N PRO A 93 7.91 3.78 15.41
CA PRO A 93 8.46 4.58 16.51
C PRO A 93 9.07 5.91 16.07
N ARG A 94 9.79 5.92 14.94
CA ARG A 94 10.42 7.12 14.36
C ARG A 94 9.44 8.25 14.00
N PHE A 95 8.15 7.94 13.82
CA PHE A 95 7.12 8.93 13.50
C PHE A 95 6.20 9.23 14.70
N GLY A 96 6.56 8.75 15.90
CA GLY A 96 5.85 9.01 17.15
C GLY A 96 5.02 7.84 17.67
N ALA A 97 5.16 6.64 17.11
CA ALA A 97 4.49 5.41 17.56
C ALA A 97 2.96 5.57 17.75
N TRP A 98 2.29 6.24 16.80
CA TRP A 98 0.88 6.55 16.92
C TRP A 98 0.03 5.28 16.81
N THR A 99 -1.05 5.23 17.58
CA THR A 99 -2.04 4.17 17.49
C THR A 99 -3.05 4.54 16.40
N VAL A 100 -2.96 3.90 15.24
CA VAL A 100 -3.97 4.08 14.17
C VAL A 100 -5.04 3.02 14.29
N GLU A 101 -6.20 3.44 14.79
CA GLU A 101 -7.39 2.62 14.91
C GLU A 101 -8.15 2.56 13.58
N ARG A 102 -8.82 1.43 13.33
CA ARG A 102 -9.63 1.21 12.14
C ARG A 102 -10.97 0.64 12.58
N ARG A 103 -12.07 1.27 12.14
CA ARG A 103 -13.43 0.75 12.33
C ARG A 103 -14.15 0.62 11.01
N ARG A 104 -15.11 -0.30 10.93
CA ARG A 104 -16.01 -0.44 9.78
C ARG A 104 -17.24 0.44 10.01
N VAL A 105 -17.69 1.15 8.98
CA VAL A 105 -18.94 1.90 9.01
C VAL A 105 -20.09 0.92 8.77
N PRO A 106 -21.04 0.76 9.71
CA PRO A 106 -22.10 -0.24 9.61
C PRO A 106 -23.00 -0.04 8.38
N GLU A 107 -23.28 1.21 8.01
CA GLU A 107 -24.10 1.57 6.84
C GLU A 107 -23.27 1.79 5.56
N GLY A 108 -21.95 1.63 5.62
CA GLY A 108 -21.04 2.09 4.57
C GLY A 108 -20.67 1.07 3.50
N ASN A 109 -21.43 -0.01 3.28
CA ASN A 109 -21.12 -1.04 2.27
C ASN A 109 -19.66 -1.57 2.29
N GLY A 110 -19.04 -1.69 3.48
CA GLY A 110 -17.63 -2.09 3.61
C GLY A 110 -16.62 -0.94 3.74
N LEU A 111 -17.10 0.29 3.86
CA LEU A 111 -16.28 1.46 4.13
C LEU A 111 -15.61 1.37 5.50
N HIS A 112 -14.34 1.78 5.54
CA HIS A 112 -13.54 1.84 6.74
C HIS A 112 -13.18 3.29 7.08
N GLN A 113 -13.29 3.61 8.37
CA GLN A 113 -12.79 4.85 8.94
C GLN A 113 -11.55 4.57 9.78
N TYR A 114 -10.69 5.57 9.83
CA TYR A 114 -9.41 5.55 10.50
C TYR A 114 -9.33 6.76 11.44
N ARG A 115 -8.68 6.55 12.57
CA ARG A 115 -8.35 7.59 13.54
C ARG A 115 -6.94 7.33 14.04
N ALA A 116 -6.15 8.38 14.25
CA ALA A 116 -4.86 8.26 14.92
C ALA A 116 -4.96 8.82 16.35
N VAL A 117 -4.42 8.06 17.31
CA VAL A 117 -4.32 8.45 18.71
C VAL A 117 -2.84 8.50 19.04
N LYS A 118 -2.37 9.68 19.46
CA LYS A 118 -1.00 9.83 19.93
C LYS A 118 -0.85 9.11 21.27
N PRO A 119 0.20 8.28 21.47
CA PRO A 119 0.48 7.75 22.80
C PRO A 119 0.77 8.92 23.75
N THR A 120 -0.05 9.06 24.78
CA THR A 120 0.21 9.99 25.89
C THR A 120 1.49 9.49 26.58
N THR A 121 2.61 10.17 26.33
CA THR A 121 3.85 10.04 27.12
C THR A 121 3.75 10.98 28.31
#